data_AF-A0AAX3X8F4-F1
#
_entry.id   AF-A0AAX3X8F4-F1
#
_cell.length_a   1.000
_cell.length_b   1.000
_cell.length_c   1.000
_cell.angle_alpha   90.00
_cell.angle_beta   90.00
_cell.angle_gamma   90.00
#
_symmetry.space_group_name_H-M   'P 1'
#
loop_
_entity.id
_entity.type
_entity.pdbx_description
1 polymer ?
#
loop_
_entity_poly.entity_id
_entity_poly.type
_entity_poly.pdbx_seq_one_letter_code
_entity_poly.pdbx_strand_id
1 'polypeptide(L)'
;MNFDTKGEILFKDGLKVHFDCYRGQRINTIKYFDENNEEVPYNKIWGRRYEYCKLTSSEGTLFYQNNFIADRGEFDDEINKI
;
A
#
# COMPACT_ATOMS: atom_id res chain seq x y z
N MET A 1 -0.73 -11.40 15.78
CA MET A 1 -1.14 -11.62 14.38
C MET A 1 0.11 -12.07 13.63
N ASN A 2 0.06 -13.19 12.90
CA ASN A 2 1.17 -13.59 12.03
C ASN A 2 0.93 -12.97 10.66
N PHE A 3 1.69 -11.93 10.32
CA PHE A 3 1.76 -11.44 8.95
C PHE A 3 2.54 -12.46 8.11
N ASP A 4 2.01 -12.81 6.94
CA ASP A 4 2.65 -13.77 6.01
C ASP A 4 3.35 -13.07 4.84
N THR A 5 3.13 -11.75 4.71
CA THR A 5 3.57 -10.95 3.58
C THR A 5 4.21 -9.65 4.07
N LYS A 6 5.40 -9.34 3.54
CA LYS A 6 6.06 -8.04 3.70
C LYS A 6 5.82 -7.21 2.45
N GLY A 7 5.50 -5.95 2.64
CA GLY A 7 5.22 -4.99 1.59
C GLY A 7 6.16 -3.80 1.59
N GLU A 8 6.44 -3.27 0.41
CA GLU A 8 7.19 -2.02 0.19
C GLU A 8 6.52 -1.25 -0.96
N ILE A 9 6.32 0.06 -0.79
CA ILE A 9 5.83 0.95 -1.85
C ILE A 9 6.82 2.11 -2.01
N LEU A 10 7.24 2.37 -3.25
CA LEU A 10 7.97 3.58 -3.62
C LEU A 10 7.03 4.51 -4.39
N PHE A 11 6.69 5.65 -3.80
CA PHE A 11 5.86 6.68 -4.42
C PHE A 11 6.64 7.50 -5.45
N LYS A 12 5.93 8.04 -6.47
CA LYS A 12 6.57 8.85 -7.54
C LYS A 12 7.24 10.14 -7.06
N ASP A 13 6.83 10.63 -5.89
CA ASP A 13 7.39 11.81 -5.22
C ASP A 13 8.55 11.47 -4.27
N GLY A 14 8.99 10.20 -4.24
CA GLY A 14 10.15 9.75 -3.50
C GLY A 14 9.86 9.22 -2.10
N LEU A 15 8.62 9.31 -1.59
CA LEU A 15 8.29 8.64 -0.33
C LEU A 15 8.43 7.12 -0.51
N LYS A 16 9.12 6.47 0.41
CA LYS A 16 9.20 5.02 0.50
C LYS A 16 8.57 4.56 1.80
N VAL A 17 7.68 3.57 1.72
CA VAL A 17 7.07 2.95 2.91
C VAL A 17 7.19 1.45 2.88
N HIS A 18 7.28 0.83 4.05
CA HIS A 18 7.19 -0.61 4.24
C HIS A 18 6.05 -0.97 5.21
N PHE A 19 5.58 -2.20 5.12
CA PHE A 19 4.49 -2.71 5.95
C PHE A 19 4.51 -4.23 6.03
N ASP A 20 3.86 -4.78 7.05
CA ASP A 20 3.56 -6.20 7.12
C ASP A 20 2.04 -6.39 6.99
N CYS A 21 1.60 -7.39 6.22
CA CYS A 21 0.19 -7.68 6.01
C CYS A 21 -0.09 -9.18 5.86
N TYR A 22 -1.37 -9.52 5.79
CA TYR A 22 -1.83 -10.82 5.31
C TYR A 22 -2.56 -10.69 3.97
N ARG A 23 -2.57 -11.76 3.18
CA ARG A 23 -3.27 -11.78 1.89
C ARG A 23 -4.76 -11.46 2.06
N GLY A 24 -5.25 -10.46 1.31
CA GLY A 24 -6.66 -10.01 1.38
C GLY A 24 -6.97 -9.02 2.50
N GLN A 25 -5.98 -8.59 3.29
CA GLN A 25 -6.16 -7.51 4.26
C GLN A 25 -6.61 -6.21 3.57
N ARG A 26 -7.56 -5.51 4.18
CA ARG A 26 -8.00 -4.19 3.68
C ARG A 26 -6.86 -3.18 3.84
N ILE A 27 -6.56 -2.47 2.77
CA ILE A 27 -5.40 -1.58 2.67
C ILE A 27 -5.39 -0.47 3.73
N ASN A 28 -6.56 0.07 4.09
CA ASN A 28 -6.71 1.09 5.13
C ASN A 28 -6.52 0.57 6.57
N THR A 29 -6.42 -0.75 6.77
CA THR A 29 -6.14 -1.36 8.09
C THR A 29 -4.67 -1.72 8.28
N ILE A 30 -3.84 -1.52 7.25
CA ILE A 30 -2.41 -1.80 7.28
C ILE A 30 -1.70 -0.60 7.92
N LYS A 31 -0.70 -0.88 8.77
CA LYS A 31 0.23 0.13 9.26
C LYS A 31 1.41 0.27 8.31
N TYR A 32 1.73 1.49 7.95
CA TYR A 32 2.82 1.83 7.05
C TYR A 32 3.89 2.57 7.82
N PHE A 33 5.16 2.31 7.47
CA PHE A 33 6.31 2.92 8.12
C PHE A 33 7.27 3.44 7.07
N ASP A 34 7.91 4.58 7.34
CA ASP A 34 8.95 5.13 6.48
C ASP A 34 10.31 4.44 6.72
N GLU A 35 11.37 4.92 6.05
CA GLU A 35 12.72 4.35 6.19
C GLU A 35 13.33 4.51 7.59
N ASN A 36 12.79 5.41 8.42
CA ASN A 36 13.19 5.60 9.81
C ASN A 36 12.35 4.78 10.79
N ASN A 37 11.44 3.93 10.29
CA ASN A 37 10.42 3.21 11.05
C ASN A 37 9.39 4.13 11.76
N GLU A 38 9.19 5.35 11.26
CA GLU A 38 8.12 6.23 11.74
C GLU A 38 6.80 5.88 11.05
N GLU A 39 5.70 5.82 11.80
CA GLU A 39 4.39 5.46 11.26
C GLU A 39 3.91 6.55 10.28
N VAL A 40 3.60 6.15 9.04
CA VAL A 40 3.03 7.00 8.00
C VAL A 40 1.51 6.78 7.98
N PRO A 41 0.70 7.79 8.34
CA PRO A 41 -0.75 7.65 8.34
C PRO A 41 -1.32 7.29 6.95
N TYR A 42 -2.32 6.41 6.89
CA TYR A 42 -2.93 5.97 5.62
C TYR A 42 -3.43 7.12 4.75
N ASN A 43 -4.03 8.16 5.35
CA ASN A 43 -4.50 9.35 4.63
C ASN A 43 -3.37 10.15 3.93
N LYS A 44 -2.10 9.93 4.30
CA LYS A 44 -0.95 10.52 3.62
C LYS A 44 -0.52 9.74 2.38
N ILE A 45 -0.96 8.49 2.23
CA ILE A 45 -0.61 7.63 1.09
C ILE A 45 -1.79 7.33 0.17
N TRP A 46 -3.03 7.45 0.65
CA TRP A 46 -4.23 7.29 -0.16
C TRP A 46 -4.26 8.25 -1.35
N GLY A 47 -4.69 7.76 -2.52
CA GLY A 47 -4.73 8.48 -3.78
C GLY A 47 -3.37 8.69 -4.46
N ARG A 48 -2.25 8.38 -3.80
CA ARG A 48 -0.91 8.63 -4.36
C ARG A 48 -0.48 7.55 -5.34
N ARG A 49 0.19 7.99 -6.40
CA ARG A 49 0.80 7.12 -7.41
C ARG A 49 2.15 6.59 -6.94
N TYR A 50 2.41 5.34 -7.25
CA TYR A 50 3.67 4.69 -6.95
C TYR A 50 4.42 4.26 -8.22
N GLU A 51 5.75 4.31 -8.14
CA GLU A 51 6.64 3.69 -9.12
C GLU A 51 6.51 2.17 -9.05
N TYR A 52 6.58 1.61 -7.83
CA TYR A 52 6.29 0.21 -7.58
C TYR A 52 5.68 -0.06 -6.21
N CYS A 53 4.98 -1.18 -6.12
CA CYS A 53 4.61 -1.87 -4.89
C CYS A 53 5.12 -3.31 -4.99
N LYS A 54 5.86 -3.75 -3.98
CA LYS A 54 6.48 -5.06 -3.89
C LYS A 54 5.88 -5.80 -2.71
N LEU A 55 5.40 -7.03 -2.93
CA LEU A 55 4.94 -7.92 -1.87
C LEU A 55 5.82 -9.17 -1.87
N THR A 56 6.39 -9.54 -0.73
CA THR A 56 7.24 -10.71 -0.55
C THR A 56 6.68 -11.62 0.53
N SER A 57 6.46 -12.89 0.20
CA SER A 57 6.04 -13.95 1.11
C SER A 57 6.95 -15.18 0.95
N SER A 58 6.64 -16.27 1.65
CA SER A 58 7.31 -17.56 1.48
C SER A 58 7.09 -18.18 0.08
N GLU A 59 6.03 -17.79 -0.63
CA GLU A 59 5.70 -18.29 -1.96
C GLU A 59 6.43 -17.54 -3.08
N GLY A 60 7.05 -16.40 -2.78
CA GLY A 60 7.80 -15.60 -3.74
C GLY A 60 7.57 -14.10 -3.59
N THR A 61 7.86 -13.35 -4.66
CA THR A 61 7.70 -11.90 -4.70
C THR A 61 6.82 -11.47 -5.87
N LEU A 62 5.85 -10.60 -5.60
CA LEU A 62 4.99 -9.95 -6.58
C LEU A 62 5.38 -8.46 -6.70
N PHE A 63 5.37 -7.95 -7.93
CA PHE A 63 5.61 -6.55 -8.25
C PHE A 63 4.44 -5.94 -9.00
N TYR A 64 3.99 -4.78 -8.53
CA TYR A 64 3.01 -3.93 -9.19
C TYR A 64 3.68 -2.61 -9.53
N GLN A 65 3.36 -2.01 -10.67
CA GLN A 65 3.99 -0.76 -11.15
C GLN A 65 2.95 0.22 -11.70
N ASN A 66 3.28 1.51 -11.68
CA ASN A 66 2.49 2.60 -12.28
C ASN A 66 1.00 2.58 -11.87
N ASN A 67 0.73 2.33 -10.59
CA ASN A 67 -0.62 2.31 -10.03
C ASN A 67 -0.76 3.37 -8.92
N PHE A 68 -1.89 3.37 -8.22
CA PHE A 68 -2.14 4.23 -7.08
C PHE A 68 -2.75 3.45 -5.91
N ILE A 69 -2.63 4.00 -4.70
CA ILE A 69 -3.25 3.44 -3.50
C ILE A 69 -4.71 3.92 -3.45
N ALA A 70 -5.67 3.00 -3.52
CA ALA A 70 -7.07 3.30 -3.35
C ALA A 70 -7.80 2.19 -2.58
N ASP A 71 -8.79 2.60 -1.80
CA ASP A 71 -9.82 1.69 -1.31
C ASP A 71 -10.89 1.55 -2.39
N ARG A 72 -11.19 0.31 -2.83
CA ARG A 72 -12.19 0.05 -3.86
C ARG A 72 -13.57 0.58 -3.47
N GLY A 73 -13.90 0.61 -2.18
CA GLY A 73 -15.19 1.11 -1.70
C GLY A 73 -15.41 2.61 -1.92
N GLU A 74 -14.38 3.43 -1.71
CA GLU A 74 -14.47 4.89 -1.88
C GLU A 74 -14.25 5.33 -3.33
N PHE A 75 -13.48 4.56 -4.11
CA PHE A 75 -13.24 4.87 -5.52
C PHE A 75 -14.52 4.72 -6.36
N ASP A 76 -15.34 3.71 -6.07
CA ASP A 76 -16.64 3.53 -6.74
C ASP A 76 -17.65 4.64 -6.35
N ASP A 77 -17.60 5.16 -5.12
CA ASP A 77 -18.47 6.26 -4.66
C ASP A 77 -18.10 7.63 -5.28
N GLU A 78 -16.85 7.86 -5.68
CA GLU A 78 -16.45 9.07 -6.43
C GLU A 78 -16.75 8.98 -7.92
N ILE A 79 -16.57 7.81 -8.56
CA ILE A 79 -16.81 7.64 -10.00
C ILE A 79 -18.33 7.61 -10.32
N ASN A 80 -19.15 7.05 -9.44
CA ASN A 80 -20.61 6.94 -9.65
C ASN A 80 -21.39 8.21 -9.25
N LYS A 81 -20.71 9.33 -8.95
CA LYS A 81 -21.33 10.65 -8.69
C LYS A 81 -21.46 11.54 -9.94
N ILE A 82 -21.14 11.02 -11.13
CA ILE A 82 -21.24 11.74 -12.41
C ILE A 82 -22.58 11.46 -13.08
#